data_AF-A0A2V9API4-F1
#
_entry.id   AF-A0A2V9API4-F1
#
_cell.length_a   1.000
_cell.length_b   1.000
_cell.length_c   1.000
_cell.angle_alpha   90.00
_cell.angle_beta   90.00
_cell.angle_gamma   90.00
#
_symmetry.space_group_name_H-M   'P 1'
#
loop_
_entity.id
_entity.type
_entity.pdbx_description
1 polymer ?
#
loop_
_entity_poly.entity_id
_entity_poly.type
_entity_poly.pdbx_seq_one_letter_code
_entity_poly.pdbx_strand_id
1 'polypeptide(L)'
;MLAFNHTEPDACAAKLPLLLNYPREPTLFIHPTPIGERMNQLLRTTRIPLGFFLLFSCCLIRVDASPAPPSPKDAYSHDAKGLEKQYEAFLKALAKRDAAAMNEAYKIFFIPEPDRWFATYFKKEDVEQLGWDQEAENENEEKSLVTITNLVGRGSRFHAHCRPPSHDPQSRLAPKTNAIAPLLPVPVEQFEVEFAADNGKKFSILGNFVYVDGAFRFVGKGAYPFWSMPDTTAPKH
;
A
#
# COMPACT_ATOMS: atom_id res chain seq x y z
N MET A 1 -38.86 52.40 -30.27
CA MET A 1 -37.41 52.33 -30.44
C MET A 1 -36.77 52.42 -29.06
N LEU A 2 -36.37 51.29 -28.48
CA LEU A 2 -35.65 51.21 -27.21
C LEU A 2 -34.44 50.32 -27.45
N ALA A 3 -33.26 50.90 -27.36
CA ALA A 3 -31.98 50.23 -27.47
C ALA A 3 -31.58 49.68 -26.09
N PHE A 4 -31.25 48.39 -26.04
CA PHE A 4 -30.62 47.77 -24.88
C PHE A 4 -29.11 47.80 -25.09
N ASN A 5 -28.41 48.54 -24.22
CA ASN A 5 -26.96 48.47 -24.10
C ASN A 5 -26.58 47.21 -23.31
N HIS A 6 -25.72 46.40 -23.92
CA HIS A 6 -25.08 45.24 -23.33
C HIS A 6 -23.89 45.70 -22.49
N THR A 7 -23.84 45.31 -21.22
CA THR A 7 -22.68 45.48 -20.35
C THR A 7 -22.11 44.09 -20.07
N GLU A 8 -20.90 43.81 -20.57
CA GLU A 8 -20.12 42.61 -20.23
C GLU A 8 -19.66 42.67 -18.77
N PRO A 9 -19.64 41.55 -18.04
CA PRO A 9 -18.90 41.45 -16.79
C PRO A 9 -17.45 40.99 -17.01
N ASP A 10 -16.55 41.75 -16.40
CA ASP A 10 -15.10 41.55 -16.35
C ASP A 10 -14.69 40.13 -15.93
N ALA A 11 -13.83 39.52 -16.75
CA ALA A 11 -13.17 38.26 -16.50
C ALA A 11 -12.11 38.42 -15.39
N CYS A 12 -12.40 37.85 -14.22
CA CYS A 12 -11.45 37.73 -13.13
C CYS A 12 -10.47 36.57 -13.44
N ALA A 13 -9.34 36.92 -14.05
CA ALA A 13 -8.25 35.99 -14.36
C ALA A 13 -7.55 35.51 -13.07
N ALA A 14 -7.95 34.35 -12.56
CA ALA A 14 -7.23 33.65 -11.51
C ALA A 14 -5.92 33.08 -12.08
N LYS A 15 -4.79 33.67 -11.67
CA LYS A 15 -3.44 33.14 -11.87
C LYS A 15 -3.30 31.76 -11.22
N LEU A 16 -3.15 30.74 -12.04
CA LEU A 16 -2.69 29.40 -11.64
C LEU A 16 -1.26 29.50 -11.08
N PRO A 17 -0.98 28.98 -9.86
CA PRO A 17 0.39 28.86 -9.39
C PRO A 17 1.13 27.77 -10.16
N LEU A 18 2.35 28.13 -10.53
CA LEU A 18 3.37 27.40 -11.27
C LEU A 18 3.55 25.95 -10.80
N LEU A 19 3.67 25.09 -11.80
CA LEU A 19 4.14 23.71 -11.74
C LEU A 19 5.35 23.57 -10.82
N LEU A 20 5.22 22.76 -9.77
CA LEU A 20 6.35 22.25 -9.00
C LEU A 20 7.19 21.36 -9.93
N ASN A 21 8.30 21.92 -10.39
CA ASN A 21 9.40 21.20 -11.00
C ASN A 21 9.94 20.19 -9.97
N TYR A 22 9.60 18.92 -10.13
CA TYR A 22 10.29 17.85 -9.43
C TYR A 22 11.73 17.74 -9.97
N PRO A 23 12.77 17.77 -9.12
CA PRO A 23 14.11 17.46 -9.57
C PRO A 23 14.13 16.01 -10.07
N ARG A 24 14.57 15.81 -11.33
CA ARG A 24 14.94 14.48 -11.85
C ARG A 24 16.00 13.90 -10.92
N GLU A 25 15.70 12.78 -10.29
CA GLU A 25 16.72 12.00 -9.61
C GLU A 25 17.82 11.61 -10.61
N PRO A 26 19.11 11.67 -10.22
CA PRO A 26 20.18 11.16 -11.05
C PRO A 26 20.02 9.65 -11.19
N THR A 27 19.83 9.20 -12.43
CA THR A 27 19.86 7.78 -12.81
C THR A 27 21.21 7.20 -12.38
N LEU A 28 21.24 6.54 -11.22
CA LEU A 28 22.41 5.83 -10.76
C LEU A 28 22.56 4.59 -11.65
N PHE A 29 23.48 4.64 -12.61
CA PHE A 29 23.91 3.48 -13.38
C PHE A 29 24.56 2.49 -12.42
N ILE A 30 23.78 1.51 -11.94
CA ILE A 30 24.31 0.35 -11.24
C ILE A 30 24.93 -0.56 -12.30
N HIS A 31 26.26 -0.51 -12.42
CA HIS A 31 27.00 -1.55 -13.13
C HIS A 31 26.74 -2.90 -12.44
N PRO A 32 26.35 -3.96 -13.16
CA PRO A 32 26.32 -5.30 -12.59
C PRO A 32 27.77 -5.73 -12.31
N THR A 33 28.19 -5.65 -11.06
CA THR A 33 29.40 -6.35 -10.62
C THR A 33 29.16 -7.85 -10.74
N PRO A 34 30.11 -8.62 -11.32
CA PRO A 34 30.00 -10.07 -11.38
C PRO A 34 30.15 -10.62 -9.96
N ILE A 35 29.05 -11.10 -9.39
CA ILE A 35 29.03 -11.89 -8.16
C ILE A 35 29.44 -13.31 -8.55
N GLY A 36 30.73 -13.49 -8.76
CA GLY A 36 31.39 -14.76 -8.98
C GLY A 36 32.70 -14.76 -8.21
N GLU A 37 32.92 -15.78 -7.39
CA GLU A 37 34.14 -16.07 -6.64
C GLU A 37 34.47 -15.16 -5.44
N ARG A 38 33.97 -15.51 -4.24
CA ARG A 38 34.75 -15.45 -2.97
C ARG A 38 33.99 -15.93 -1.71
N MET A 39 33.41 -17.13 -1.73
CA MET A 39 32.90 -17.78 -0.51
C MET A 39 33.46 -19.19 -0.29
N ASN A 40 34.74 -19.40 -0.61
CA ASN A 40 35.51 -20.55 -0.18
C ASN A 40 36.80 -20.05 0.48
N GLN A 41 36.74 -19.67 1.77
CA GLN A 41 37.86 -19.65 2.73
C GLN A 41 37.42 -18.98 4.02
N LEU A 42 36.75 -19.72 4.91
CA LEU A 42 36.83 -19.53 6.37
C LEU A 42 36.08 -20.64 7.14
N LEU A 43 36.24 -21.90 6.71
CA LEU A 43 36.05 -23.05 7.61
C LEU A 43 37.32 -23.23 8.43
N ARG A 44 37.56 -22.33 9.40
CA ARG A 44 38.50 -22.58 10.50
C ARG A 44 37.74 -23.24 11.64
N THR A 45 37.70 -24.56 11.56
CA THR A 45 37.93 -25.50 12.66
C THR A 45 37.97 -24.88 14.06
N THR A 46 36.80 -24.77 14.69
CA THR A 46 36.73 -24.63 16.15
C THR A 46 36.20 -25.94 16.71
N ARG A 47 37.12 -26.72 17.29
CA ARG A 47 36.82 -27.98 17.98
C ARG A 47 36.02 -27.64 19.24
N ILE A 48 34.72 -27.90 19.24
CA ILE A 48 33.90 -27.86 20.45
C ILE A 48 34.07 -29.22 21.15
N PRO A 49 34.49 -29.24 22.44
CA PRO A 49 34.69 -30.47 23.16
C PRO A 49 33.36 -31.19 23.38
N LEU A 50 33.40 -32.48 23.05
CA LEU A 50 32.40 -33.50 23.30
C LEU A 50 32.25 -33.67 24.82
N GLY A 51 31.31 -32.93 25.41
CA GLY A 51 31.12 -32.91 26.87
C GLY A 51 29.64 -32.88 27.23
N PHE A 52 29.10 -34.07 27.54
CA PHE A 52 28.09 -34.30 28.58
C PHE A 52 26.90 -33.32 28.61
N PHE A 53 25.82 -33.65 27.89
CA PHE A 53 24.48 -33.28 28.36
C PHE A 53 23.58 -34.51 28.37
N LEU A 54 23.41 -35.00 29.60
CA LEU A 54 22.52 -36.06 30.02
C LEU A 54 21.08 -35.75 29.61
N LEU A 55 20.49 -36.69 28.87
CA LEU A 55 19.17 -37.28 29.08
C LEU A 55 18.24 -36.52 30.05
N PHE A 56 17.60 -35.47 29.57
CA PHE A 56 16.28 -35.07 30.05
C PHE A 56 15.25 -35.46 28.99
N SER A 57 14.91 -36.75 28.98
CA SER A 57 13.72 -37.27 28.33
C SER A 57 12.50 -36.87 29.17
N CYS A 58 12.18 -35.58 29.17
CA CYS A 58 10.86 -35.13 29.60
C CYS A 58 9.91 -35.41 28.44
N CYS A 59 8.98 -36.34 28.66
CA CYS A 59 7.78 -36.50 27.86
C CYS A 59 7.02 -35.16 27.86
N LEU A 60 7.37 -34.28 26.92
CA LEU A 60 6.57 -33.14 26.55
C LEU A 60 5.36 -33.71 25.81
N ILE A 61 4.33 -34.07 26.59
CA ILE A 61 2.97 -34.23 26.08
C ILE A 61 2.63 -32.88 25.44
N ARG A 62 2.74 -32.80 24.12
CA ARG A 62 2.13 -31.74 23.34
C ARG A 62 0.63 -31.94 23.53
N VAL A 63 0.07 -31.25 24.52
CA VAL A 63 -1.35 -30.93 24.48
C VAL A 63 -1.50 -30.07 23.24
N ASP A 64 -2.02 -30.67 22.16
CA ASP A 64 -2.53 -29.93 21.01
C ASP A 64 -3.68 -29.07 21.55
N ALA A 65 -3.32 -27.91 22.08
CA ALA A 65 -4.26 -26.85 22.34
C ALA A 65 -4.84 -26.50 20.97
N SER A 66 -6.02 -27.05 20.69
CA SER A 66 -6.84 -26.67 19.55
C SER A 66 -6.81 -25.14 19.53
N PRO A 67 -6.25 -24.52 18.48
CA PRO A 67 -6.11 -23.07 18.45
C PRO A 67 -7.49 -22.50 18.71
N ALA A 68 -7.62 -21.74 19.80
CA ALA A 68 -8.87 -21.10 20.14
C ALA A 68 -9.37 -20.40 18.87
N PRO A 69 -10.67 -20.53 18.53
CA PRO A 69 -11.22 -19.84 17.37
C PRO A 69 -10.81 -18.38 17.51
N PRO A 70 -10.17 -17.79 16.49
CA PRO A 70 -9.60 -16.45 16.60
C PRO A 70 -10.72 -15.55 17.11
N SER A 71 -10.48 -14.90 18.25
CA SER A 71 -11.41 -13.92 18.80
C SER A 71 -11.82 -13.00 17.65
N PRO A 72 -13.13 -12.74 17.46
CA PRO A 72 -13.60 -11.94 16.33
C PRO A 72 -12.78 -10.66 16.34
N LYS A 73 -11.89 -10.51 15.35
CA LYS A 73 -11.16 -9.26 15.15
C LYS A 73 -12.25 -8.20 15.05
N ASP A 74 -12.12 -7.13 15.85
CA ASP A 74 -13.08 -6.02 15.81
C ASP A 74 -13.26 -5.62 14.34
N ALA A 75 -14.42 -5.95 13.78
CA ALA A 75 -14.70 -5.64 12.39
C ALA A 75 -14.84 -4.14 12.28
N TYR A 76 -14.16 -3.55 11.30
CA TYR A 76 -14.36 -2.15 10.94
C TYR A 76 -15.78 -1.97 10.37
N SER A 77 -16.26 -0.74 10.26
CA SER A 77 -17.45 -0.47 9.46
C SER A 77 -17.10 -0.55 7.97
N HIS A 78 -18.02 -1.02 7.14
CA HIS A 78 -17.86 -1.04 5.69
C HIS A 78 -18.21 0.34 5.10
N ASP A 79 -17.49 1.36 5.53
CA ASP A 79 -17.64 2.74 5.08
C ASP A 79 -16.32 3.51 5.21
N ALA A 80 -16.31 4.77 4.78
CA ALA A 80 -15.14 5.63 4.87
C ALA A 80 -14.64 5.82 6.31
N LYS A 81 -15.52 5.77 7.32
CA LYS A 81 -15.14 5.89 8.73
C LYS A 81 -14.44 4.64 9.25
N GLY A 82 -14.81 3.47 8.77
CA GLY A 82 -14.09 2.23 9.04
C GLY A 82 -12.69 2.25 8.46
N LEU A 83 -12.54 2.73 7.22
CA LEU A 83 -11.22 2.92 6.60
C LEU A 83 -10.36 3.93 7.37
N GLU A 84 -10.91 5.09 7.77
CA GLU A 84 -10.21 6.06 8.64
C GLU A 84 -9.71 5.40 9.92
N LYS A 85 -10.57 4.63 10.58
CA LYS A 85 -10.25 3.94 11.83
C LYS A 85 -9.12 2.94 11.66
N GLN A 86 -9.10 2.24 10.52
CA GLN A 86 -8.07 1.24 10.20
C GLN A 86 -6.67 1.87 10.05
N TYR A 87 -6.55 3.11 9.56
CA TYR A 87 -5.27 3.82 9.47
C TYR A 87 -4.70 4.26 10.82
N GLU A 88 -5.51 4.38 11.89
CA GLU A 88 -5.06 4.95 13.17
C GLU A 88 -3.86 4.21 13.78
N ALA A 89 -3.82 2.88 13.70
CA ALA A 89 -2.73 2.08 14.25
C ALA A 89 -1.39 2.39 13.54
N PHE A 90 -1.42 2.46 12.21
CA PHE A 90 -0.27 2.83 11.39
C PHE A 90 0.20 4.26 11.69
N LEU A 91 -0.72 5.24 11.71
CA LEU A 91 -0.38 6.64 11.98
C LEU A 91 0.16 6.85 13.40
N LYS A 92 -0.33 6.09 14.38
CA LYS A 92 0.19 6.07 15.75
C LYS A 92 1.62 5.50 15.82
N ALA A 93 1.91 4.44 15.07
CA ALA A 93 3.25 3.88 14.98
C ALA A 93 4.22 4.84 14.26
N LEU A 94 3.75 5.50 13.20
CA LEU A 94 4.47 6.52 12.45
C LEU A 94 4.86 7.72 13.33
N ALA A 95 3.94 8.24 14.13
CA ALA A 95 4.22 9.34 15.06
C ALA A 95 5.32 8.98 16.08
N LYS A 96 5.43 7.70 16.45
CA LYS A 96 6.48 7.15 17.32
C LYS A 96 7.77 6.80 16.59
N ARG A 97 7.78 6.84 15.26
CA ARG A 97 8.87 6.38 14.39
C ARG A 97 9.28 4.93 14.64
N ASP A 98 8.31 4.10 14.99
CA ASP A 98 8.51 2.67 15.24
C ASP A 98 8.28 1.90 13.94
N ALA A 99 9.37 1.61 13.22
CA ALA A 99 9.30 0.94 11.92
C ALA A 99 8.69 -0.47 12.00
N ALA A 100 8.96 -1.21 13.07
CA ALA A 100 8.40 -2.54 13.26
C ALA A 100 6.89 -2.47 13.50
N ALA A 101 6.45 -1.53 14.34
CA ALA A 101 5.02 -1.33 14.58
C ALA A 101 4.28 -0.76 13.37
N MET A 102 4.94 0.06 12.53
CA MET A 102 4.35 0.54 11.26
C MET A 102 4.08 -0.63 10.31
N ASN A 103 5.10 -1.47 10.07
CA ASN A 103 4.97 -2.64 9.19
C ASN A 103 3.85 -3.57 9.70
N GLU A 104 3.86 -3.90 10.99
CA GLU A 104 2.84 -4.79 11.56
C GLU A 104 1.44 -4.18 11.47
N ALA A 105 1.29 -2.88 11.77
CA ALA A 105 0.00 -2.21 11.64
C ALA A 105 -0.48 -2.15 10.19
N TYR A 106 0.43 -2.01 9.21
CA TYR A 106 0.07 -1.90 7.79
C TYR A 106 -0.39 -3.23 7.18
N LYS A 107 0.01 -4.37 7.75
CA LYS A 107 -0.46 -5.71 7.30
C LYS A 107 -1.97 -5.88 7.31
N ILE A 108 -2.72 -5.06 8.06
CA ILE A 108 -4.19 -5.06 8.01
C ILE A 108 -4.74 -4.76 6.60
N PHE A 109 -3.96 -4.08 5.75
CA PHE A 109 -4.34 -3.80 4.37
C PHE A 109 -4.05 -4.97 3.40
N PHE A 110 -3.40 -6.04 3.85
CA PHE A 110 -3.14 -7.21 3.01
C PHE A 110 -4.37 -8.12 2.97
N ILE A 111 -4.67 -8.68 1.79
CA ILE A 111 -5.72 -9.69 1.64
C ILE A 111 -5.30 -10.94 2.43
N PRO A 112 -6.12 -11.46 3.34
CA PRO A 112 -5.85 -12.73 4.01
C PRO A 112 -5.99 -13.88 3.01
N GLU A 113 -5.10 -14.87 3.08
CA GLU A 113 -5.07 -16.02 2.16
C GLU A 113 -5.18 -15.60 0.67
N PRO A 114 -4.22 -14.79 0.16
CA PRO A 114 -4.35 -14.14 -1.15
C PRO A 114 -4.63 -15.13 -2.27
N ASP A 115 -3.97 -16.29 -2.27
CA ASP A 115 -4.19 -17.33 -3.28
C ASP A 115 -5.65 -17.78 -3.37
N ARG A 116 -6.26 -18.02 -2.20
CA ARG A 116 -7.66 -18.46 -2.10
C ARG A 116 -8.61 -17.35 -2.53
N TRP A 117 -8.33 -16.12 -2.11
CA TRP A 117 -9.15 -14.97 -2.47
C TRP A 117 -9.08 -14.68 -3.98
N PHE A 118 -7.89 -14.61 -4.58
CA PHE A 118 -7.71 -14.37 -6.01
C PHE A 118 -8.31 -15.49 -6.86
N ALA A 119 -8.21 -16.75 -6.43
CA ALA A 119 -8.84 -17.89 -7.13
C ALA A 119 -10.38 -17.78 -7.25
N THR A 120 -11.02 -16.90 -6.48
CA THR A 120 -12.46 -16.61 -6.60
C THR A 120 -12.77 -15.75 -7.82
N TYR A 121 -11.86 -14.85 -8.21
CA TYR A 121 -12.10 -13.84 -9.24
C TYR A 121 -11.24 -14.01 -10.49
N PHE A 122 -10.13 -14.73 -10.41
CA PHE A 122 -9.13 -14.82 -11.48
C PHE A 122 -8.89 -16.27 -11.92
N LYS A 123 -8.25 -16.43 -13.07
CA LYS A 123 -7.85 -17.75 -13.55
C LYS A 123 -6.76 -18.33 -12.67
N LYS A 124 -6.76 -19.65 -12.51
CA LYS A 124 -5.84 -20.36 -11.61
C LYS A 124 -4.37 -20.07 -11.95
N GLU A 125 -4.05 -19.99 -13.23
CA GLU A 125 -2.71 -19.70 -13.75
C GLU A 125 -2.18 -18.30 -13.38
N ASP A 126 -3.06 -17.35 -13.03
CA ASP A 126 -2.67 -15.98 -12.68
C ASP A 126 -2.55 -15.76 -11.16
N VAL A 127 -3.07 -16.69 -10.34
CA VAL A 127 -3.24 -16.51 -8.88
C VAL A 127 -1.91 -16.28 -8.17
N GLU A 128 -0.89 -17.09 -8.47
CA GLU A 128 0.42 -16.98 -7.80
C GLU A 128 1.08 -15.62 -8.09
N GLN A 129 1.06 -15.19 -9.35
CA GLN A 129 1.59 -13.88 -9.74
C GLN A 129 0.83 -12.73 -9.08
N LEU A 130 -0.51 -12.81 -9.00
CA LEU A 130 -1.33 -11.81 -8.32
C LEU A 130 -1.02 -11.70 -6.82
N GLY A 131 -0.72 -12.82 -6.16
CA GLY A 131 -0.25 -12.85 -4.78
C GLY A 131 1.06 -12.08 -4.60
N TRP A 132 2.05 -12.32 -5.46
CA TRP A 132 3.33 -11.60 -5.43
C TRP A 132 3.18 -10.11 -5.75
N ASP A 133 2.39 -9.78 -6.78
CA ASP A 133 2.12 -8.40 -7.18
C ASP A 133 1.44 -7.63 -6.05
N GLN A 134 0.52 -8.26 -5.32
CA GLN A 134 -0.12 -7.65 -4.17
C GLN A 134 0.89 -7.31 -3.07
N GLU A 135 1.74 -8.27 -2.69
CA GLU A 135 2.73 -8.07 -1.63
C GLU A 135 3.67 -6.91 -1.99
N ALA A 136 4.20 -6.92 -3.22
CA ALA A 136 5.04 -5.86 -3.74
C ALA A 136 4.34 -4.49 -3.75
N GLU A 137 3.08 -4.44 -4.19
CA GLU A 137 2.32 -3.18 -4.23
C GLU A 137 2.03 -2.64 -2.81
N ASN A 138 1.69 -3.51 -1.85
CA ASN A 138 1.47 -3.09 -0.47
C ASN A 138 2.76 -2.59 0.19
N GLU A 139 3.89 -3.28 -0.01
CA GLU A 139 5.18 -2.81 0.50
C GLU A 139 5.57 -1.46 -0.12
N ASN A 140 5.35 -1.28 -1.42
CA ASN A 140 5.65 -0.03 -2.12
C ASN A 140 4.79 1.11 -1.59
N GLU A 141 3.50 0.85 -1.33
CA GLU A 141 2.60 1.85 -0.77
C GLU A 141 2.95 2.20 0.67
N GLU A 142 3.28 1.22 1.52
CA GLU A 142 3.76 1.48 2.88
C GLU A 142 5.00 2.39 2.86
N LYS A 143 6.02 2.04 2.06
CA LYS A 143 7.25 2.82 1.90
C LYS A 143 6.94 4.23 1.38
N SER A 144 6.04 4.36 0.41
CA SER A 144 5.58 5.63 -0.14
C SER A 144 4.93 6.52 0.92
N LEU A 145 4.00 5.96 1.70
CA LEU A 145 3.30 6.68 2.78
C LEU A 145 4.28 7.15 3.86
N VAL A 146 5.21 6.30 4.30
CA VAL A 146 6.26 6.68 5.27
C VAL A 146 7.15 7.80 4.69
N THR A 147 7.50 7.72 3.42
CA THR A 147 8.35 8.73 2.77
C THR A 147 7.64 10.08 2.66
N ILE A 148 6.41 10.09 2.14
CA ILE A 148 5.63 11.32 1.94
C ILE A 148 5.27 11.97 3.29
N THR A 149 4.82 11.19 4.28
CA THR A 149 4.52 11.73 5.62
C THR A 149 5.75 12.34 6.29
N ASN A 150 6.93 11.74 6.15
CA ASN A 150 8.18 12.32 6.63
C ASN A 150 8.54 13.63 5.91
N LEU A 151 8.31 13.71 4.60
CA LEU A 151 8.53 14.94 3.83
C LEU A 151 7.57 16.07 4.25
N VAL A 152 6.29 15.74 4.42
CA VAL A 152 5.23 16.69 4.74
C VAL A 152 5.38 17.19 6.18
N GLY A 153 5.53 16.30 7.14
CA GLY A 153 5.42 16.66 8.55
C GLY A 153 6.25 15.77 9.46
N ARG A 154 7.55 15.60 9.20
CA ARG A 154 8.45 14.77 10.02
C ARG A 154 8.24 14.99 11.52
N GLY A 155 7.86 13.93 12.24
CA GLY A 155 7.62 13.97 13.69
C GLY A 155 6.32 14.63 14.14
N SER A 156 5.45 15.02 13.21
CA SER A 156 4.08 15.45 13.50
C SER A 156 3.18 14.22 13.69
N ARG A 157 2.08 14.39 14.43
CA ARG A 157 0.98 13.43 14.36
C ARG A 157 0.18 13.70 13.10
N PHE A 158 -0.36 12.63 12.54
CA PHE A 158 -1.20 12.66 11.35
C PHE A 158 -2.56 12.07 11.67
N HIS A 159 -3.56 12.55 10.96
CA HIS A 159 -4.92 12.03 10.94
C HIS A 159 -5.29 11.68 9.49
N ALA A 160 -5.98 10.55 9.30
CA ALA A 160 -6.58 10.21 8.02
C ALA A 160 -8.03 10.70 7.99
N HIS A 161 -8.43 11.29 6.87
CA HIS A 161 -9.81 11.56 6.52
C HIS A 161 -10.12 10.86 5.21
N CYS A 162 -11.04 9.90 5.23
CA CYS A 162 -11.41 9.12 4.06
C CYS A 162 -12.78 9.57 3.57
N ARG A 163 -12.93 9.61 2.25
CA ARG A 163 -14.21 9.92 1.61
C ARG A 163 -14.31 9.21 0.26
N PRO A 164 -15.52 8.92 -0.23
CA PRO A 164 -15.69 8.56 -1.63
C PRO A 164 -15.08 9.65 -2.53
N PRO A 165 -14.54 9.29 -3.71
CA PRO A 165 -13.98 10.27 -4.64
C PRO A 165 -15.04 11.30 -5.04
N SER A 166 -14.68 12.59 -5.09
CA SER A 166 -15.64 13.67 -5.43
C SER A 166 -16.09 13.66 -6.89
N HIS A 167 -15.37 12.95 -7.74
CA HIS A 167 -15.67 12.78 -9.16
C HIS A 167 -15.52 11.32 -9.51
N ASP A 168 -16.27 10.85 -10.51
CA ASP A 168 -16.01 9.55 -11.13
C ASP A 168 -14.55 9.56 -11.61
N PRO A 169 -13.67 8.74 -11.03
CA PRO A 169 -12.25 8.77 -11.33
C PRO A 169 -11.98 8.05 -12.66
N GLN A 170 -12.75 8.37 -13.71
CA GLN A 170 -12.45 7.94 -15.06
C GLN A 170 -11.08 8.47 -15.44
N SER A 171 -10.10 7.60 -15.34
CA SER A 171 -8.79 7.87 -15.86
C SER A 171 -8.88 8.00 -17.37
N ARG A 172 -8.23 9.02 -17.91
CA ARG A 172 -8.02 9.15 -19.36
C ARG A 172 -7.04 8.12 -19.90
N LEU A 173 -6.27 7.47 -19.01
CA LEU A 173 -5.33 6.43 -19.38
C LEU A 173 -6.08 5.12 -19.48
N ALA A 174 -5.92 4.38 -20.57
CA ALA A 174 -6.42 3.01 -20.65
C ALA A 174 -5.63 2.11 -19.67
N PRO A 175 -6.23 1.01 -19.17
CA PRO A 175 -5.49 -0.05 -18.49
C PRO A 175 -4.30 -0.55 -19.34
N LYS A 176 -3.29 -1.15 -18.71
CA LYS A 176 -2.17 -1.78 -19.44
C LYS A 176 -2.70 -2.87 -20.40
N THR A 177 -2.05 -3.03 -21.55
CA THR A 177 -2.52 -3.95 -22.62
C THR A 177 -2.52 -5.42 -22.23
N ASN A 178 -1.68 -5.81 -21.27
CA ASN A 178 -1.57 -7.14 -20.67
C ASN A 178 -2.14 -7.18 -19.24
N ALA A 179 -3.15 -6.35 -18.94
CA ALA A 179 -3.83 -6.38 -17.66
C ALA A 179 -4.44 -7.77 -17.43
N ILE A 180 -4.23 -8.32 -16.23
CA ILE A 180 -4.86 -9.58 -15.83
C ILE A 180 -6.34 -9.28 -15.60
N ALA A 181 -7.19 -9.79 -16.48
CA ALA A 181 -8.63 -9.54 -16.42
C ALA A 181 -9.30 -10.56 -15.47
N PRO A 182 -10.12 -10.12 -14.50
CA PRO A 182 -10.84 -11.03 -13.66
C PRO A 182 -11.97 -11.74 -14.44
N LEU A 183 -12.23 -13.00 -14.08
CA LEU A 183 -13.35 -13.83 -14.54
C LEU A 183 -14.70 -13.32 -14.02
N LEU A 184 -14.70 -12.75 -12.81
CA LEU A 184 -15.87 -12.18 -12.14
C LEU A 184 -15.58 -10.74 -11.72
N PRO A 185 -16.58 -9.83 -11.71
CA PRO A 185 -16.38 -8.49 -11.19
C PRO A 185 -15.83 -8.53 -9.75
N VAL A 186 -14.68 -7.89 -9.53
CA VAL A 186 -14.09 -7.69 -8.20
C VAL A 186 -14.77 -6.47 -7.58
N PRO A 187 -15.30 -6.54 -6.33
CA PRO A 187 -15.96 -5.42 -5.67
C PRO A 187 -14.93 -4.40 -5.17
N VAL A 188 -14.24 -3.73 -6.09
CA VAL A 188 -13.26 -2.68 -5.79
C VAL A 188 -14.00 -1.39 -5.47
N GLU A 189 -13.66 -0.80 -4.34
CA GLU A 189 -14.12 0.50 -3.89
C GLU A 189 -12.97 1.49 -3.88
N GLN A 190 -13.28 2.73 -4.25
CA GLN A 190 -12.30 3.80 -4.29
C GLN A 190 -12.57 4.79 -3.17
N PHE A 191 -11.50 5.21 -2.51
CA PHE A 191 -11.53 6.25 -1.49
C PHE A 191 -10.41 7.25 -1.73
N GLU A 192 -10.74 8.53 -1.60
CA GLU A 192 -9.74 9.56 -1.40
C GLU A 192 -9.38 9.59 0.09
N VAL A 193 -8.10 9.37 0.39
CA VAL A 193 -7.55 9.38 1.75
C VAL A 193 -6.69 10.63 1.89
N GLU A 194 -7.19 11.64 2.61
CA GLU A 194 -6.45 12.84 2.99
C GLU A 194 -5.71 12.58 4.31
N PHE A 195 -4.40 12.75 4.32
CA PHE A 195 -3.58 12.72 5.51
C PHE A 195 -3.22 14.16 5.92
N ALA A 196 -3.70 14.59 7.09
CA ALA A 196 -3.46 15.91 7.63
C ALA A 196 -2.55 15.83 8.86
N ALA A 197 -1.47 16.61 8.87
CA ALA A 197 -0.58 16.76 10.00
C ALA A 197 -1.06 17.86 10.96
N ASP A 198 -0.72 17.74 12.25
CA ASP A 198 -1.02 18.76 13.27
C ASP A 198 -0.44 20.15 12.93
N ASN A 199 0.57 20.23 12.07
CA ASN A 199 1.17 21.47 11.60
C ASN A 199 0.42 22.13 10.42
N GLY A 200 -0.76 21.61 10.06
CA GLY A 200 -1.63 22.14 9.00
C GLY A 200 -1.26 21.70 7.58
N LYS A 201 -0.14 20.99 7.38
CA LYS A 201 0.21 20.43 6.07
C LYS A 201 -0.57 19.15 5.82
N LYS A 202 -0.89 18.88 4.56
CA LYS A 202 -1.67 17.72 4.15
C LYS A 202 -1.32 17.23 2.76
N PHE A 203 -1.67 15.98 2.48
CA PHE A 203 -1.62 15.38 1.15
C PHE A 203 -2.76 14.37 1.01
N SER A 204 -3.19 14.09 -0.21
CA SER A 204 -4.23 13.09 -0.49
C SER A 204 -3.73 12.03 -1.45
N ILE A 205 -4.22 10.81 -1.28
CA ILE A 205 -4.07 9.71 -2.25
C ILE A 205 -5.45 9.21 -2.65
N LEU A 206 -5.57 8.72 -3.88
CA LEU A 206 -6.70 7.89 -4.29
C LEU A 206 -6.28 6.43 -4.13
N GLY A 207 -6.98 5.68 -3.29
CA GLY A 207 -6.70 4.26 -3.06
C GLY A 207 -7.86 3.38 -3.53
N ASN A 208 -7.52 2.19 -4.03
CA ASN A 208 -8.45 1.14 -4.40
C ASN A 208 -8.42 0.08 -3.31
N PHE A 209 -9.59 -0.32 -2.83
CA PHE A 209 -9.75 -1.23 -1.72
C PHE A 209 -10.79 -2.31 -2.03
N VAL A 210 -10.68 -3.45 -1.37
CA VAL A 210 -11.74 -4.47 -1.27
C VAL A 210 -12.08 -4.70 0.18
N TYR A 211 -13.35 -4.92 0.51
CA TYR A 211 -13.76 -5.19 1.89
C TYR A 211 -13.81 -6.70 2.16
N VAL A 212 -12.89 -7.20 3.00
CA VAL A 212 -12.68 -8.65 3.23
C VAL A 212 -12.46 -8.92 4.71
N ASP A 213 -13.27 -9.81 5.26
CA ASP A 213 -13.22 -10.25 6.67
C ASP A 213 -13.25 -9.09 7.65
N GLY A 214 -14.15 -8.13 7.41
CA GLY A 214 -14.37 -7.00 8.31
C GLY A 214 -13.30 -5.90 8.23
N ALA A 215 -12.48 -5.86 7.18
CA ALA A 215 -11.47 -4.81 6.99
C ALA A 215 -11.26 -4.48 5.50
N PHE A 216 -10.82 -3.25 5.23
CA PHE A 216 -10.44 -2.83 3.88
C PHE A 216 -9.05 -3.34 3.52
N ARG A 217 -8.88 -3.93 2.34
CA ARG A 217 -7.60 -4.42 1.82
C ARG A 217 -7.18 -3.58 0.64
N PHE A 218 -5.96 -3.08 0.67
CA PHE A 218 -5.44 -2.24 -0.39
C PHE A 218 -5.10 -3.09 -1.62
N VAL A 219 -5.58 -2.64 -2.78
CA VAL A 219 -5.40 -3.32 -4.07
C VAL A 219 -4.88 -2.38 -5.15
N GLY A 220 -4.26 -1.25 -4.77
CA GLY A 220 -3.57 -0.36 -5.70
C GLY A 220 -3.97 1.11 -5.55
N LYS A 221 -3.18 2.00 -6.14
CA LYS A 221 -3.36 3.46 -6.06
C LYS A 221 -3.87 4.07 -7.36
N GLY A 222 -4.38 5.29 -7.26
CA GLY A 222 -4.92 6.03 -8.39
C GLY A 222 -6.23 5.42 -8.88
N ALA A 223 -6.46 5.49 -10.18
CA ALA A 223 -7.73 5.09 -10.77
C ALA A 223 -7.87 3.58 -11.01
N TYR A 224 -6.80 2.79 -10.82
CA TYR A 224 -6.77 1.38 -11.20
C TYR A 224 -6.26 0.50 -10.05
N PRO A 225 -6.82 -0.70 -9.86
CA PRO A 225 -6.18 -1.71 -9.04
C PRO A 225 -4.88 -2.20 -9.70
N PHE A 226 -3.99 -2.80 -8.90
CA PHE A 226 -2.62 -3.11 -9.32
C PHE A 226 -2.53 -4.02 -10.55
N TRP A 227 -3.48 -4.95 -10.71
CA TRP A 227 -3.54 -5.85 -11.87
C TRP A 227 -3.92 -5.15 -13.19
N SER A 228 -4.40 -3.90 -13.13
CA SER A 228 -4.84 -3.10 -14.29
C SER A 228 -4.09 -1.77 -14.46
N MET A 229 -3.17 -1.43 -13.53
CA MET A 229 -2.44 -0.17 -13.60
C MET A 229 -1.71 -0.01 -14.94
N PRO A 230 -1.79 1.15 -15.61
CA PRO A 230 -1.03 1.43 -16.83
C PRO A 230 0.47 1.30 -16.57
N ASP A 231 1.23 0.92 -17.60
CA ASP A 231 2.68 0.88 -17.51
C ASP A 231 3.21 2.29 -17.20
N THR A 232 3.94 2.42 -16.08
CA THR A 232 4.51 3.70 -15.63
C THR A 232 5.69 4.16 -16.47
N THR A 233 6.14 3.35 -17.43
CA THR A 233 7.10 3.75 -18.45
C THR A 233 6.43 4.74 -19.40
N ALA A 234 6.48 6.02 -19.04
CA ALA A 234 6.21 7.09 -19.98
C ALA A 234 7.03 6.80 -21.26
N PRO A 235 6.42 6.84 -22.46
CA PRO A 235 7.16 6.69 -23.69
C PRO A 235 8.29 7.74 -23.67
N LYS A 236 9.53 7.28 -23.78
CA LYS A 236 10.68 8.17 -24.00
C LYS A 236 10.46 8.82 -25.36
N HIS A 237 9.90 10.04 -25.36
CA HIS A 237 9.91 10.92 -26.51
C HIS A 237 11.29 11.55 -26.67
#